data_AF-A0A2W5XDJ9-F1
#
_entry.id   AF-A0A2W5XDJ9-F1
#
_cell.length_a   1.000
_cell.length_b   1.000
_cell.length_c   1.000
_cell.angle_alpha   90.00
_cell.angle_beta   90.00
_cell.angle_gamma   90.00
#
_symmetry.space_group_name_H-M   'P 1'
#
loop_
_entity.id
_entity.type
_entity.pdbx_description
1 polymer ?
#
loop_
_entity_poly.entity_id
_entity_poly.type
_entity_poly.pdbx_seq_one_letter_code
_entity_poly.pdbx_strand_id
1 'polypeptide(L)' 'MGATTETILTDIAPDIYRISTYVPEAGPHGFTFNQFLVVAEEPLLFHTGLRSDIRKCLQGYRGHYARFKTALDV' A
#
# COMPACT_ATOMS: atom_id res chain seq x y z
N MET A 1 7.07 -12.96 -29.44
CA MET A 1 7.29 -11.80 -28.54
C MET A 1 6.98 -12.26 -27.14
N GLY A 2 7.91 -12.11 -26.19
CA GLY A 2 7.62 -12.38 -24.77
C GLY A 2 6.61 -11.37 -24.23
N ALA A 3 5.89 -11.75 -23.18
CA ALA A 3 5.09 -10.78 -22.44
C ALA A 3 6.01 -9.69 -21.87
N THR A 4 5.53 -8.45 -21.80
CA THR A 4 6.27 -7.30 -21.28
C THR A 4 5.69 -6.87 -19.94
N THR A 5 6.53 -6.33 -19.06
CA THR A 5 6.05 -5.69 -17.83
C THR A 5 5.10 -4.55 -18.15
N GLU A 6 3.91 -4.59 -17.55
CA GLU A 6 2.85 -3.60 -17.77
C GLU A 6 2.27 -3.16 -16.44
N THR A 7 2.01 -1.86 -16.29
CA THR A 7 1.38 -1.26 -15.11
C THR A 7 0.07 -0.60 -15.51
N ILE A 8 -1.03 -1.04 -14.91
CA ILE A 8 -2.38 -0.54 -15.16
C ILE A 8 -2.91 0.13 -13.89
N LEU A 9 -3.38 1.36 -14.01
CA LEU A 9 -4.17 2.04 -12.99
C LEU A 9 -5.65 1.74 -13.24
N THR A 10 -6.39 1.32 -12.22
CA THR A 10 -7.83 1.06 -12.30
C THR A 10 -8.54 1.76 -11.15
N ASP A 11 -9.54 2.56 -11.49
CA ASP A 11 -10.48 3.11 -10.52
C ASP A 11 -11.40 1.98 -10.07
N ILE A 12 -11.38 1.63 -8.79
CA ILE A 12 -12.15 0.48 -8.27
C ILE A 12 -13.28 0.89 -7.32
N ALA A 13 -13.23 2.11 -6.79
CA ALA A 13 -14.28 2.78 -6.04
C ALA A 13 -13.97 4.29 -5.98
N PRO A 14 -14.92 5.15 -5.55
CA PRO A 14 -14.62 6.56 -5.30
C PRO A 14 -13.39 6.71 -4.41
N ASP A 15 -12.43 7.53 -4.85
CA ASP A 15 -11.17 7.83 -4.14
C ASP A 15 -10.27 6.60 -3.85
N ILE A 16 -10.54 5.45 -4.48
CA ILE A 16 -9.74 4.23 -4.34
C ILE A 16 -9.32 3.71 -5.72
N TYR A 17 -8.01 3.61 -5.89
CA TYR A 17 -7.38 3.18 -7.13
C TYR A 17 -6.50 1.96 -6.89
N ARG A 18 -6.49 1.03 -7.84
CA ARG A 18 -5.58 -0.10 -7.86
C ARG A 18 -4.53 0.11 -8.93
N ILE A 19 -3.26 0.06 -8.54
CA ILE A 19 -2.12 -0.02 -9.45
C ILE A 19 -1.75 -1.49 -9.55
N SER A 20 -1.88 -2.06 -10.74
CA SER A 20 -1.64 -3.47 -11.03
C SER A 20 -0.49 -3.60 -11.99
N THR A 21 0.65 -4.11 -11.51
CA THR A 21 1.85 -4.34 -12.34
C THR A 21 2.03 -5.82 -12.59
N TYR A 22 1.87 -6.26 -13.84
CA TYR A 22 2.19 -7.62 -14.26
C TYR A 22 3.68 -7.73 -14.57
N VAL A 23 4.35 -8.70 -13.94
CA VAL A 23 5.77 -9.01 -14.14
C VAL A 23 5.87 -10.45 -14.66
N PRO A 24 6.07 -10.64 -15.97
CA PRO A 24 6.17 -11.97 -16.59
C PRO A 24 7.26 -12.85 -15.99
N GLU A 25 8.36 -12.26 -15.50
CA GLU A 25 9.54 -12.96 -15.00
C GLU A 25 9.42 -13.41 -13.53
N ALA A 26 8.37 -12.98 -12.82
CA ALA A 26 8.21 -13.23 -11.38
C ALA A 26 7.69 -14.65 -11.04
N GLY A 27 7.56 -15.54 -12.02
CA GLY A 27 7.20 -16.94 -11.83
C GLY A 27 6.91 -17.69 -13.15
N PRO A 28 6.57 -19.00 -13.10
CA PRO A 28 6.31 -19.81 -14.31
C PRO A 28 5.18 -19.28 -15.20
N HIS A 29 4.28 -18.48 -14.64
CA HIS A 29 3.15 -17.85 -15.35
C HIS A 29 3.11 -16.33 -15.13
N GLY A 30 4.23 -15.73 -14.71
CA GLY A 30 4.28 -14.35 -14.24
C GLY A 30 3.56 -14.14 -12.90
N PHE A 31 3.63 -12.91 -12.39
CA PHE A 31 2.96 -12.51 -11.16
C PHE A 31 2.48 -11.06 -11.29
N THR A 32 1.35 -10.75 -10.63
CA THR A 32 0.81 -9.38 -10.61
C THR A 32 0.95 -8.78 -9.21
N PHE A 33 1.73 -7.72 -9.10
CA PHE A 33 1.79 -6.90 -7.91
C PHE A 33 0.63 -5.91 -7.91
N ASN A 34 -0.20 -5.96 -6.86
CA ASN A 34 -1.33 -5.06 -6.69
C ASN A 34 -1.03 -4.11 -5.53
N GLN A 35 -1.04 -2.82 -5.82
CA GLN A 35 -0.95 -1.74 -4.84
C GLN A 35 -2.25 -0.95 -4.87
N PHE A 36 -2.63 -0.38 -3.74
CA PHE A 36 -3.86 0.41 -3.63
C PHE A 36 -3.51 1.82 -3.17
N LEU A 37 -4.03 2.81 -3.90
CA LEU A 37 -4.00 4.21 -3.52
C LEU A 37 -5.38 4.56 -2.97
N VAL A 38 -5.41 5.04 -1.73
CA VAL A 38 -6.62 5.56 -1.07
C VAL A 38 -6.40 7.06 -0.88
N VAL A 39 -7.24 7.87 -1.53
CA VAL A 39 -7.25 9.32 -1.32
C VAL A 39 -8.14 9.59 -0.11
N ALA A 40 -7.57 10.11 0.96
CA ALA A 40 -8.27 10.34 2.22
C ALA A 40 -7.74 11.59 2.93
N GLU A 41 -8.60 12.21 3.75
CA GLU A 41 -8.24 13.39 4.55
C GLU A 41 -7.32 13.04 5.72
N GLU A 42 -7.38 11.81 6.22
CA GLU A 42 -6.58 11.29 7.32
C GLU A 42 -5.68 10.13 6.89
N PRO A 43 -4.50 9.95 7.53
CA PRO A 43 -3.60 8.85 7.19
C PRO A 43 -4.19 7.50 7.59
N LEU A 44 -4.18 6.55 6.65
CA LEU A 44 -4.53 5.16 6.87
C LEU A 44 -3.28 4.31 7.11
N LEU A 45 -3.32 3.46 8.13
CA LEU A 45 -2.33 2.41 8.33
C LEU A 45 -2.79 1.12 7.63
N PHE A 46 -2.15 0.73 6.53
CA PHE A 46 -2.55 -0.43 5.72
C PHE A 46 -1.37 -1.41 5.52
N HIS A 47 -1.64 -2.72 5.55
CA HIS A 47 -0.66 -3.80 5.30
C HIS A 47 0.66 -3.73 6.11
N THR A 48 0.59 -3.53 7.43
CA THR A 48 1.76 -3.38 8.32
C THR A 48 2.46 -4.67 8.76
N GLY A 49 2.36 -5.73 7.96
CA GLY A 49 3.04 -7.01 8.25
C GLY A 49 2.55 -7.71 9.51
N LEU A 50 3.39 -8.59 10.06
CA LEU A 50 3.10 -9.35 11.28
C LEU A 50 3.23 -8.44 12.51
N ARG A 51 2.70 -8.86 13.67
CA ARG A 51 2.61 -8.01 14.89
C ARG A 51 3.93 -7.37 15.36
N SER A 52 5.10 -7.94 15.01
CA SER A 52 6.40 -7.32 15.29
C SER A 52 6.71 -6.11 14.41
N ASP A 53 6.16 -6.08 13.20
CA ASP A 53 6.51 -5.12 12.15
C ASP A 53 5.66 -3.85 12.23
N ILE A 54 4.41 -3.96 12.70
CA ILE A 54 3.54 -2.79 12.94
C ILE A 54 4.18 -1.79 13.92
N ARG A 55 5.00 -2.26 14.88
CA ARG A 55 5.69 -1.40 15.85
C ARG A 55 6.73 -0.48 15.18
N LYS A 56 7.37 -0.93 14.11
CA LYS A 56 8.38 -0.16 13.36
C LYS A 56 7.73 0.88 12.46
N CYS A 57 6.62 0.53 11.79
CA CYS A 57 5.80 1.52 11.08
C CYS A 57 5.38 2.66 12.00
N LEU A 58 4.78 2.35 13.16
CA LEU A 58 4.31 3.36 14.11
C LEU A 58 5.44 4.26 14.66
N GLN A 59 6.66 3.76 14.78
CA GLN A 59 7.82 4.59 15.16
C GLN A 59 8.21 5.61 14.08
N GLY A 60 8.13 5.23 12.80
CA GLY A 60 8.33 6.16 11.67
C GLY A 60 7.26 7.26 11.61
N TYR A 61 6.00 6.92 11.93
CA TYR A 61 4.90 7.89 11.96
C TYR A 61 5.02 8.95 13.06
N ARG A 62 5.65 8.61 14.20
CA ARG A 62 5.77 9.52 15.36
C ARG A 62 6.62 10.77 15.11
N GLY A 63 7.45 10.80 14.07
CA GLY A 63 8.32 11.94 13.75
C GLY A 63 7.70 13.03 12.88
N HIS A 64 6.57 12.75 12.20
CA HIS A 64 6.04 13.64 11.14
C HIS A 64 4.75 14.38 11.52
N TYR A 65 4.15 14.13 12.70
CA TYR A 65 2.80 14.61 13.02
C TYR A 65 2.67 15.17 14.45
N ALA A 66 3.22 16.35 14.71
CA ALA A 66 2.95 17.12 15.94
C ALA A 66 1.52 17.71 16.02
N ARG A 67 0.59 17.28 15.16
CA ARG A 67 -0.76 17.86 15.06
C ARG A 67 -1.92 16.85 15.02
N PHE A 68 -1.67 15.56 15.22
CA PHE A 68 -2.73 14.56 15.35
C PHE A 68 -2.62 13.89 16.72
N LYS A 69 -3.33 14.47 17.68
CA LYS A 69 -3.52 13.89 19.01
C LYS A 69 -4.53 12.73 18.87
N THR A 70 -4.26 11.69 19.65
CA THR A 70 -5.12 10.55 20.03
C THR A 70 -5.34 9.43 19.02
N ALA A 71 -4.39 8.47 19.02
CA ALA A 71 -4.67 7.07 18.71
C ALA A 71 -3.78 6.13 19.56
N LEU A 72 -3.59 6.42 20.86
CA LEU A 72 -2.78 5.59 21.76
C LEU A 72 -3.25 5.56 23.23
N ASP A 73 -4.55 5.77 23.48
CA ASP A 73 -5.15 5.54 24.81
C ASP A 73 -5.99 4.25 24.89
N VAL A 74 -5.50 3.16 24.29
CA VAL A 74 -5.81 1.75 24.66
C VAL A 74 -4.70 0.82 24.19
#